data_AF-A0A914HU36-F1
#
_entry.id   AF-A0A914HU36-F1
#
_cell.length_a   1.000
_cell.length_b   1.000
_cell.length_c   1.000
_cell.angle_alpha   90.00
_cell.angle_beta   90.00
_cell.angle_gamma   90.00
#
_symmetry.space_group_name_H-M   'P 1'
#
loop_
_entity.id
_entity.type
_entity.pdbx_description
1 polymer ?
#
loop_
_entity_poly.entity_id
_entity_poly.type
_entity_poly.pdbx_seq_one_letter_code
_entity_poly.pdbx_strand_id
1 'polypeptide(L)'
;MARPNARQRAARLRARQEAEFKRLERLALAWDPAYNKCRVTIHETGHCFLLWNQRAAGVLESTTVVPAETTDGLTRSEWPWQLTRAQLTAMLRVQLGGRCAEEIAFGGVSMGHGTPEAGDEHKWRRTARAVNI
;
A
#
# COMPACT_ATOMS: atom_id res chain seq x y z
N MET A 1 8.47 -33.29 18.37
CA MET A 1 8.06 -32.35 17.29
C MET A 1 9.21 -31.40 16.98
N ALA A 2 9.67 -31.32 15.73
CA ALA A 2 10.77 -30.44 15.34
C ALA A 2 10.33 -28.96 15.37
N ARG A 3 11.18 -28.08 15.92
CA ARG A 3 10.89 -26.64 15.99
C ARG A 3 10.95 -26.03 14.58
N PRO A 4 9.98 -25.20 14.18
CA PRO A 4 9.97 -24.61 12.85
C PRO A 4 11.13 -23.65 12.63
N ASN A 5 11.75 -23.70 11.46
CA ASN A 5 12.85 -22.82 11.10
C ASN A 5 12.37 -21.37 10.86
N ALA A 6 13.30 -20.42 10.68
CA ALA A 6 12.98 -19.00 10.51
C ALA A 6 12.07 -18.72 9.30
N ARG A 7 12.29 -19.43 8.18
CA ARG A 7 11.43 -19.34 6.98
C ARG A 7 10.01 -19.82 7.25
N GLN A 8 9.86 -20.93 7.96
CA GLN A 8 8.55 -21.48 8.32
C GLN A 8 7.80 -20.56 9.28
N ARG A 9 8.49 -19.89 10.21
CA ARG A 9 7.89 -18.88 11.09
C ARG A 9 7.45 -17.64 10.32
N ALA A 10 8.29 -17.12 9.42
CA ALA A 10 7.94 -16.00 8.55
C ALA A 10 6.74 -16.32 7.65
N ALA A 11 6.71 -17.51 7.03
CA ALA A 11 5.58 -17.94 6.21
C ALA A 11 4.28 -18.05 7.00
N ARG A 12 4.32 -18.57 8.23
CA ARG A 12 3.14 -18.64 9.12
C ARG A 12 2.65 -17.26 9.54
N LEU A 13 3.57 -16.35 9.85
CA LEU A 13 3.23 -14.97 10.18
C LEU A 13 2.55 -14.29 8.99
N ARG A 14 3.10 -14.45 7.79
CA ARG A 14 2.54 -13.90 6.55
C ARG A 14 1.16 -14.46 6.25
N ALA A 15 0.98 -15.77 6.37
CA ALA A 15 -0.32 -16.42 6.18
C ALA A 15 -1.38 -15.92 7.18
N ARG A 16 -0.98 -15.66 8.44
CA ARG A 16 -1.87 -15.09 9.46
C ARG A 16 -2.24 -13.64 9.13
N GLN A 17 -1.27 -12.84 8.70
CA GLN A 17 -1.49 -11.46 8.25
C GLN A 17 -2.43 -11.41 7.04
N GLU A 18 -2.24 -12.30 6.07
CA GLU A 18 -3.09 -12.39 4.87
C GLU A 18 -4.50 -12.88 5.20
N ALA A 19 -4.65 -13.81 6.15
CA ALA A 19 -5.97 -14.25 6.61
C ALA A 19 -6.73 -13.13 7.34
N GLU A 20 -6.05 -12.34 8.16
CA GLU A 20 -6.66 -11.18 8.81
C GLU A 20 -7.01 -10.09 7.79
N PHE A 21 -6.15 -9.86 6.79
CA PHE A 21 -6.45 -8.96 5.68
C PHE A 21 -7.75 -9.37 4.95
N LYS A 22 -7.88 -10.64 4.53
CA LYS A 22 -9.10 -11.16 3.88
C LYS A 22 -10.33 -11.10 4.78
N ARG A 23 -10.16 -11.20 6.11
CA ARG A 23 -11.26 -10.99 7.06
C ARG A 23 -11.72 -9.54 7.03
N LEU A 24 -10.79 -8.60 7.09
CA LEU A 24 -11.09 -7.16 7.03
C LEU A 24 -11.74 -6.79 5.68
N GLU A 25 -11.24 -7.27 4.55
CA GLU A 25 -11.85 -7.06 3.22
C GLU A 25 -13.32 -7.51 3.18
N ARG A 26 -13.64 -8.71 3.70
CA ARG A 26 -15.04 -9.18 3.79
C ARG A 26 -15.91 -8.26 4.65
N LEU A 27 -15.37 -7.77 5.77
CA LEU A 27 -16.08 -6.83 6.63
C LEU A 27 -16.29 -5.49 5.91
N ALA A 28 -15.34 -5.07 5.06
CA ALA A 28 -15.44 -3.88 4.21
C ALA A 28 -16.63 -3.93 3.27
N LEU A 29 -16.68 -5.02 2.50
CA LEU A 29 -17.67 -5.24 1.46
C LEU A 29 -19.06 -5.38 2.05
N ALA A 30 -19.15 -5.94 3.26
CA ALA A 30 -20.39 -6.06 4.02
C ALA A 30 -20.79 -4.77 4.77
N TRP A 31 -20.00 -3.69 4.69
CA TRP A 31 -20.15 -2.48 5.51
C TRP A 31 -20.27 -2.77 7.02
N ASP A 32 -19.64 -3.86 7.46
CA ASP A 32 -19.68 -4.32 8.84
C ASP A 32 -18.90 -3.33 9.74
N PRO A 33 -19.44 -2.93 10.91
CA PRO A 33 -18.75 -2.05 11.86
C PRO A 33 -17.35 -2.55 12.30
N ALA A 34 -17.05 -3.84 12.16
CA ALA A 34 -15.74 -4.42 12.43
C ALA A 34 -14.72 -4.22 11.28
N TYR A 35 -15.13 -3.63 10.15
CA TYR A 35 -14.19 -3.24 9.10
C TYR A 35 -13.26 -2.12 9.59
N ASN A 36 -11.96 -2.36 9.50
CA ASN A 36 -10.94 -1.41 9.92
C ASN A 36 -10.76 -0.28 8.90
N LYS A 37 -11.78 0.59 8.79
CA LYS A 37 -11.79 1.83 7.99
C LYS A 37 -10.57 2.70 8.29
N CYS A 38 -10.07 2.65 9.53
CA CYS A 38 -8.88 3.36 9.97
C CYS A 38 -7.64 2.90 9.18
N ARG A 39 -7.45 1.60 8.94
CA ARG A 39 -6.32 1.11 8.14
C ARG A 39 -6.31 1.70 6.74
N VAL A 40 -7.42 1.59 5.99
CA VAL A 40 -7.50 2.10 4.61
C VAL A 40 -7.32 3.61 4.58
N THR A 41 -7.91 4.31 5.54
CA THR A 41 -7.74 5.77 5.66
C THR A 41 -6.28 6.15 5.87
N ILE A 42 -5.58 5.48 6.78
CA ILE A 42 -4.14 5.69 7.01
C ILE A 42 -3.33 5.34 5.76
N HIS A 43 -3.66 4.24 5.09
CA HIS A 43 -3.00 3.80 3.86
C HIS A 43 -3.09 4.88 2.76
N GLU A 44 -4.30 5.30 2.43
CA GLU A 44 -4.53 6.30 1.40
C GLU A 44 -3.99 7.69 1.79
N THR A 45 -3.98 8.00 3.10
CA THR A 45 -3.33 9.22 3.61
C THR A 45 -1.84 9.22 3.29
N GLY A 46 -1.16 8.06 3.34
CA GLY A 46 0.26 7.95 2.99
C GLY A 46 0.54 8.34 1.52
N HIS A 47 -0.27 7.86 0.58
CA HIS A 47 -0.16 8.24 -0.83
C HIS A 47 -0.47 9.72 -1.04
N CYS A 48 -1.61 10.18 -0.52
CA CYS A 48 -2.07 11.56 -0.65
C CYS A 48 -1.06 12.55 -0.08
N PHE A 49 -0.53 12.28 1.12
CA PHE A 49 0.46 13.13 1.77
C PHE A 49 1.73 13.27 0.93
N LEU A 50 2.25 12.18 0.36
CA LEU A 50 3.46 12.22 -0.45
C LEU A 50 3.24 12.87 -1.82
N LEU A 51 2.08 12.68 -2.44
CA LEU A 51 1.71 13.42 -3.67
C LEU A 51 1.69 14.92 -3.40
N TRP A 52 1.04 15.35 -2.32
CA TRP A 52 0.88 16.77 -2.00
C TRP A 52 2.19 17.47 -1.64
N ASN A 53 3.09 16.80 -0.90
CA ASN A 53 4.27 17.44 -0.32
C ASN A 53 5.53 17.33 -1.19
N GLN A 54 5.49 16.65 -2.32
CA GLN A 54 6.66 16.46 -3.19
C GLN A 54 6.57 17.34 -4.43
N ARG A 55 7.55 18.23 -4.60
CA ARG A 55 7.64 19.12 -5.78
C ARG A 55 7.64 18.38 -7.13
N ALA A 56 8.20 17.16 -7.17
CA ALA A 56 8.32 16.37 -8.39
C ALA A 56 7.25 15.27 -8.49
N ALA A 57 6.23 15.27 -7.62
CA ALA A 57 5.14 14.32 -7.72
C ALA A 57 4.16 14.68 -8.84
N GLY A 58 3.31 13.72 -9.20
CA GLY A 58 2.15 13.93 -10.07
C GLY A 58 1.07 14.77 -9.38
N VAL A 59 0.07 15.17 -10.17
CA VAL A 59 -1.05 15.97 -9.69
C VAL A 59 -2.04 15.05 -8.97
N LEU A 60 -2.37 15.34 -7.71
CA LEU A 60 -3.41 14.63 -6.97
C LEU A 60 -4.79 14.95 -7.57
N GLU A 61 -5.53 13.92 -7.99
CA GLU A 61 -6.87 14.08 -8.57
C GLU A 61 -7.98 13.78 -7.56
N SER A 62 -7.91 12.63 -6.88
CA SER A 62 -8.92 12.20 -5.91
C SER A 62 -8.39 11.10 -5.01
N THR A 63 -8.95 11.01 -3.80
CA THR A 63 -8.70 9.90 -2.86
C THR A 63 -10.02 9.40 -2.33
N THR A 64 -10.19 8.07 -2.26
CA THR A 64 -11.35 7.42 -1.64
C THR A 64 -10.90 6.27 -0.74
N VAL A 65 -11.61 6.10 0.37
CA VAL A 65 -11.48 4.97 1.31
C VAL A 65 -12.66 4.00 1.22
N VAL A 66 -13.53 4.23 0.22
CA VAL A 66 -14.66 3.36 -0.08
C VAL A 66 -14.18 2.25 -1.01
N PRO A 67 -14.36 0.98 -0.63
CA PRO A 67 -13.98 -0.14 -1.48
C PRO A 67 -14.71 -0.13 -2.83
N ALA A 68 -14.02 -0.58 -3.87
CA ALA A 68 -14.54 -0.91 -5.18
C ALA A 68 -14.19 -2.37 -5.51
N GLU A 69 -14.72 -2.92 -6.62
CA GLU A 69 -14.55 -4.35 -6.98
C GLU A 69 -13.11 -4.86 -6.95
N THR A 70 -12.12 -3.99 -7.18
CA THR A 70 -10.70 -4.36 -7.28
C THR A 70 -9.79 -3.66 -6.28
N THR A 71 -10.32 -2.81 -5.41
CA THR A 71 -9.51 -1.98 -4.50
C THR A 71 -10.22 -1.70 -3.18
N ASP A 72 -9.53 -1.81 -2.04
CA ASP A 72 -10.04 -1.39 -0.72
C ASP A 72 -10.21 0.14 -0.58
N GLY A 73 -9.37 0.89 -1.30
CA GLY A 73 -9.28 2.34 -1.35
C GLY A 73 -8.44 2.72 -2.57
N LEU A 74 -8.49 3.99 -2.97
CA LEU A 74 -7.76 4.44 -4.14
C LEU A 74 -7.40 5.93 -4.07
N THR A 75 -6.12 6.22 -4.22
CA THR A 75 -5.59 7.54 -4.51
C THR A 75 -5.18 7.64 -5.98
N ARG A 76 -5.84 8.53 -6.72
CA ARG A 76 -5.59 8.81 -8.13
C ARG A 76 -4.72 10.05 -8.30
N SER A 77 -3.79 9.95 -9.25
CA SER A 77 -2.90 11.04 -9.61
C SER A 77 -2.54 10.99 -11.09
N GLU A 78 -2.44 12.16 -11.71
CA GLU A 78 -1.98 12.30 -13.09
C GLU A 78 -0.46 12.53 -13.14
N TRP A 79 0.22 11.85 -14.07
CA TRP A 79 1.65 11.98 -14.31
C TRP A 79 1.94 12.19 -15.80
N PRO A 80 2.99 12.94 -16.17
CA PRO A 80 3.40 13.05 -17.57
C PRO A 80 3.78 11.69 -18.17
N TRP A 81 3.57 11.52 -19.48
CA TRP A 81 3.93 10.31 -20.22
C TRP A 81 5.43 9.97 -20.16
N GLN A 82 6.29 11.00 -20.19
CA GLN A 82 7.72 10.85 -20.03
C GLN A 82 8.15 11.43 -18.68
N LEU A 83 8.73 10.59 -17.84
CA LEU A 83 9.11 10.95 -16.47
C LEU A 83 10.59 11.27 -16.38
N THR A 84 10.91 12.38 -15.75
CA THR A 84 12.27 12.68 -15.30
C THR A 84 12.69 11.72 -14.18
N ARG A 85 13.99 11.61 -13.91
CA ARG A 85 14.49 10.82 -12.77
C ARG A 85 13.94 11.30 -11.43
N ALA A 86 13.76 12.61 -11.27
CA ALA A 86 13.16 13.20 -10.07
C ALA A 86 11.71 12.76 -9.90
N GLN A 87 10.92 12.75 -10.99
CA GLN A 87 9.54 12.28 -10.98
C GLN A 87 9.43 10.78 -10.73
N LEU A 88 10.31 9.95 -11.33
CA LEU A 88 10.34 8.52 -11.02
C LEU A 88 10.68 8.24 -9.55
N THR A 89 11.60 9.03 -8.98
CA THR A 89 11.93 8.93 -7.54
C THR A 89 10.76 9.35 -6.66
N ALA A 90 10.05 10.43 -7.03
CA ALA A 90 8.84 10.86 -6.34
C ALA A 90 7.73 9.78 -6.43
N MET A 91 7.52 9.21 -7.61
CA MET A 91 6.57 8.13 -7.85
C MET A 91 6.88 6.91 -6.98
N LEU A 92 8.16 6.51 -6.88
CA LEU A 92 8.58 5.42 -6.00
C LEU A 92 8.22 5.70 -4.55
N ARG A 93 8.48 6.91 -4.06
CA ARG A 93 8.13 7.34 -2.70
C ARG A 93 6.62 7.30 -2.48
N VAL A 94 5.83 7.85 -3.41
CA VAL A 94 4.36 7.82 -3.35
C VAL A 94 3.87 6.38 -3.26
N GLN A 95 4.37 5.47 -4.10
CA GLN A 95 3.97 4.06 -4.07
C GLN A 95 4.30 3.38 -2.74
N LEU A 96 5.41 3.74 -2.10
CA LEU A 96 5.77 3.26 -0.75
C LEU A 96 4.93 3.92 0.37
N GLY A 97 4.23 5.02 0.08
CA GLY A 97 3.56 5.88 1.05
C GLY A 97 2.56 5.16 1.94
N GLY A 98 1.67 4.35 1.35
CA GLY A 98 0.66 3.61 2.11
C GLY A 98 1.28 2.64 3.11
N ARG A 99 2.32 1.91 2.70
CA ARG A 99 3.09 1.04 3.60
C ARG A 99 3.76 1.81 4.73
N CYS A 100 4.46 2.91 4.42
CA CYS A 100 5.14 3.72 5.44
C CYS A 100 4.15 4.30 6.45
N ALA A 101 3.00 4.81 5.99
CA ALA A 101 1.96 5.35 6.87
C ALA A 101 1.40 4.28 7.81
N GLU A 102 1.12 3.08 7.30
CA GLU A 102 0.71 1.94 8.11
C GLU A 102 1.78 1.55 9.14
N GLU A 103 3.05 1.42 8.73
CA GLU A 103 4.14 1.06 9.65
C GLU A 103 4.31 2.11 10.77
N ILE A 104 4.12 3.40 10.50
CA ILE A 104 4.17 4.45 11.53
C ILE A 104 2.97 4.33 12.48
N ALA A 105 1.76 4.22 11.93
CA ALA A 105 0.53 4.20 12.73
C ALA A 105 0.34 2.91 13.54
N PHE A 106 0.85 1.79 13.03
CA PHE A 106 0.60 0.44 13.58
C PHE A 106 1.86 -0.23 14.13
N GLY A 107 2.88 0.55 14.50
CA GLY A 107 4.04 0.05 15.26
C GLY A 107 4.92 -0.92 14.46
N GLY A 108 5.21 -0.59 13.20
CA GLY A 108 6.08 -1.33 12.30
C GLY A 108 5.38 -2.42 11.49
N VAL A 109 4.05 -2.44 11.48
CA VAL A 109 3.25 -3.43 10.74
C VAL A 109 2.52 -2.76 9.58
N SER A 110 2.58 -3.38 8.40
CA SER A 110 1.77 -3.01 7.24
C SER A 110 1.14 -4.26 6.63
N MET A 111 -0.11 -4.13 6.21
CA MET A 111 -0.94 -5.21 5.66
C MET A 111 -1.70 -4.80 4.39
N GLY A 112 -1.72 -3.51 4.03
CA GLY A 112 -2.55 -3.00 2.93
C GLY A 112 -1.88 -2.86 1.58
N HIS A 113 -0.57 -3.04 1.47
CA HIS A 113 0.20 -2.65 0.28
C HIS A 113 0.22 -3.65 -0.88
N GLY A 114 -0.50 -4.77 -0.75
CA GLY A 114 -0.54 -5.83 -1.76
C GLY A 114 0.67 -6.78 -1.73
N THR A 115 1.03 -7.31 -2.90
CA THR A 115 2.06 -8.34 -3.09
C THR A 115 3.01 -7.98 -4.25
N PRO A 116 4.09 -8.73 -4.49
CA PRO A 116 4.95 -8.51 -5.66
C PRO A 116 4.21 -8.61 -7.02
N GLU A 117 3.08 -9.31 -7.07
CA GLU A 117 2.29 -9.55 -8.28
C GLU A 117 1.17 -8.52 -8.48
N ALA A 118 0.65 -7.91 -7.41
CA ALA A 118 -0.45 -6.94 -7.48
C ALA A 118 -0.40 -5.89 -6.36
N GLY A 119 -1.07 -4.75 -6.55
CA GLY A 119 -1.08 -3.65 -5.58
C GLY A 119 0.17 -2.78 -5.64
N ASP A 120 0.49 -2.08 -4.56
CA ASP A 120 1.58 -1.11 -4.57
C ASP A 120 2.96 -1.75 -4.54
N GLU A 121 3.10 -2.92 -3.92
CA GLU A 121 4.36 -3.66 -3.94
C GLU A 121 4.81 -4.00 -5.36
N HIS A 122 3.88 -4.43 -6.19
CA HIS A 122 4.14 -4.63 -7.61
C HIS A 122 4.62 -3.33 -8.30
N LYS A 123 3.93 -2.21 -8.04
CA LYS A 123 4.25 -0.91 -8.66
C LYS A 123 5.63 -0.41 -8.23
N TRP A 124 5.93 -0.36 -6.93
CA TRP A 124 7.21 0.16 -6.45
C TRP A 124 8.38 -0.71 -6.87
N ARG A 125 8.22 -2.03 -6.97
CA ARG A 125 9.28 -2.93 -7.45
C ARG A 125 9.65 -2.63 -8.90
N ARG A 126 8.65 -2.34 -9.74
CA ARG A 126 8.88 -1.93 -11.13
C ARG A 126 9.56 -0.56 -11.21
N THR A 127 9.09 0.41 -10.43
CA THR A 127 9.67 1.75 -10.39
C THR A 127 11.09 1.74 -9.86
N ALA A 128 11.39 0.97 -8.81
CA ALA A 128 12.72 0.80 -8.22
C ALA A 128 13.75 0.35 -9.27
N ARG A 129 13.40 -0.68 -10.06
CA ARG A 129 14.22 -1.15 -11.18
C ARG A 129 14.46 -0.03 -12.21
N ALA A 130 13.46 0.79 -12.50
CA ALA A 130 13.59 1.89 -13.45
C ALA A 130 14.45 3.06 -12.92
N VAL A 131 14.55 3.24 -11.60
CA VAL A 131 15.42 4.26 -10.98
C VAL A 131 16.83 3.76 -10.63
N ASN A 132 17.14 2.49 -10.91
CA ASN A 132 18.37 1.78 -10.53
C ASN A 132 18.61 1.77 -9.01
N ILE A 133 17.58 1.41 -8.23
CA ILE A 133 17.64 1.19 -6.78
C ILE A 133 17.13 -0.21 -6.44
#